data_AF-A0A699R4G8-F1
#
_entry.id   AF-A0A699R4G8-F1
#
_cell.length_a   1.000
_cell.length_b   1.000
_cell.length_c   1.000
_cell.angle_alpha   90.00
_cell.angle_beta   90.00
_cell.angle_gamma   90.00
#
_symmetry.space_group_name_H-M   'P 1'
#
loop_
_entity.id
_entity.type
_entity.pdbx_description
1 polymer ?
#
loop_
_entity_poly.entity_id
_entity_poly.type
_entity_poly.pdbx_seq_one_letter_code
_entity_poly.pdbx_strand_id
1 'polypeptide(L)'
;MADQRIMAQLLQAPTEGYEDAIVVPAITAENFELKHGLLTLVQNKQFFGHDKEDPHAHVRYLNKITSTLKFSNVPNTSIKLTLFPFWLE
;
A
#
# COMPACT_ATOMS: atom_id res chain seq x y z
N MET A 1 29.24 13.71 1.78
CA MET A 1 29.72 12.32 1.96
C MET A 1 29.11 11.62 3.18
N ALA A 2 28.57 12.34 4.18
CA ALA A 2 27.90 11.76 5.34
C ALA A 2 26.45 11.26 5.07
N ASP A 3 25.68 11.96 4.22
CA ASP A 3 24.29 11.60 3.91
C ASP A 3 24.12 10.21 3.29
N GLN A 4 25.00 9.84 2.35
CA GLN A 4 24.92 8.53 1.68
C GLN A 4 25.16 7.37 2.65
N ARG A 5 25.98 7.59 3.69
CA ARG A 5 26.25 6.60 4.73
C ARG A 5 25.04 6.41 5.65
N ILE A 6 24.31 7.48 5.94
CA ILE A 6 23.07 7.44 6.74
C ILE A 6 21.95 6.75 5.95
N MET A 7 21.80 7.07 4.67
CA MET A 7 20.81 6.42 3.80
C MET A 7 21.07 4.92 3.64
N ALA A 8 22.33 4.51 3.50
CA ALA A 8 22.70 3.10 3.44
C ALA A 8 22.42 2.35 4.76
N GLN A 9 22.60 3.01 5.91
CA GLN A 9 22.30 2.43 7.23
C GLN A 9 20.80 2.30 7.50
N LEU A 10 19.97 3.23 7.03
CA LEU A 10 18.51 3.13 7.10
C LEU A 10 17.98 1.92 6.30
N LEU A 11 18.60 1.61 5.16
CA LEU A 11 18.26 0.45 4.34
C LEU A 11 18.79 -0.88 4.90
N GLN A 12 19.79 -0.84 5.78
CA GLN A 12 20.44 -2.02 6.38
C GLN A 12 19.92 -2.36 7.78
N ALA A 13 18.93 -1.64 8.31
CA ALA A 13 18.38 -1.95 9.62
C ALA A 13 17.88 -3.42 9.64
N PRO A 14 18.33 -4.24 10.59
CA PRO A 14 17.82 -5.60 10.75
C PRO A 14 16.30 -5.55 10.94
N THR A 15 15.55 -6.28 10.13
CA THR A 15 14.12 -6.53 10.34
C THR A 15 13.84 -7.43 11.55
N GLU A 16 14.89 -7.88 12.24
CA GLU A 16 14.84 -8.62 13.50
C GLU A 16 14.27 -7.73 14.62
N GLY A 17 12.94 -7.76 14.77
CA GLY A 17 12.18 -6.94 15.71
C GLY A 17 10.91 -6.35 15.10
N TYR A 18 10.80 -6.37 13.78
CA TYR A 18 9.57 -6.10 13.05
C TYR A 18 8.87 -7.42 12.69
N GLU A 19 8.25 -8.07 13.68
CA GLU A 19 7.27 -9.12 13.40
C GLU A 19 6.05 -8.57 12.59
N ASP A 20 5.92 -7.24 12.52
CA ASP A 20 4.87 -6.47 11.84
C ASP A 20 5.41 -5.54 10.72
N ALA A 21 6.64 -5.74 10.23
CA ALA A 21 7.08 -4.99 9.04
C ALA A 21 6.16 -5.35 7.87
N ILE A 22 5.74 -4.33 7.11
CA ILE A 22 5.02 -4.52 5.85
C ILE A 22 6.00 -5.12 4.84
N VAL A 23 6.17 -6.44 4.89
CA VAL A 23 6.85 -7.20 3.85
C VAL A 23 5.88 -7.27 2.69
N VAL A 24 6.25 -6.68 1.55
CA VAL A 24 5.49 -6.82 0.31
C VAL A 24 5.52 -8.31 -0.06
N PRO A 25 4.39 -9.05 0.03
CA PRO A 25 4.39 -10.45 -0.33
C PRO A 25 4.65 -10.53 -1.82
N ALA A 26 5.58 -11.41 -2.24
CA ALA A 26 5.72 -11.72 -3.65
C ALA A 26 4.36 -12.20 -4.18
N ILE A 27 3.75 -11.41 -5.07
CA ILE A 27 2.49 -11.80 -5.71
C ILE A 27 2.84 -12.90 -6.69
N THR A 28 2.62 -14.15 -6.29
CA THR A 28 2.85 -15.36 -7.11
C THR A 28 1.77 -15.56 -8.19
N ALA A 29 0.77 -14.68 -8.25
CA ALA A 29 -0.24 -14.70 -9.29
C ALA A 29 0.27 -13.94 -10.52
N GLU A 30 0.85 -14.66 -11.48
CA GLU A 30 1.26 -14.13 -12.80
C GLU A 30 0.11 -13.44 -13.56
N ASN A 31 -1.14 -13.71 -13.19
CA ASN A 31 -2.36 -13.23 -13.86
C ASN A 31 -3.18 -12.21 -13.04
N PHE A 32 -2.62 -11.60 -12.00
CA PHE A 32 -3.33 -10.57 -11.22
C PHE A 32 -3.23 -9.20 -11.92
N GLU A 33 -4.37 -8.63 -12.29
CA GLU A 33 -4.44 -7.32 -12.93
C GLU A 33 -5.47 -6.41 -12.21
N LEU A 34 -5.07 -5.16 -11.96
CA LEU A 34 -5.98 -4.13 -11.48
C LEU A 34 -6.76 -3.53 -12.65
N LYS A 35 -8.08 -3.63 -12.60
CA LYS A 35 -8.94 -3.02 -13.62
C LYS A 35 -8.88 -1.49 -13.54
N HIS A 36 -8.90 -0.83 -14.69
CA HIS A 36 -8.88 0.63 -14.76
C HIS A 36 -9.97 1.31 -13.90
N GLY A 37 -11.20 0.78 -13.92
CA GLY A 37 -12.29 1.35 -13.09
C GLY A 37 -12.03 1.29 -11.58
N LEU A 38 -11.22 0.34 -11.10
CA LEU A 38 -10.79 0.29 -9.71
C LEU A 38 -9.76 1.38 -9.41
N LEU A 39 -8.81 1.61 -10.32
CA LEU A 39 -7.84 2.71 -10.21
C LEU A 39 -8.55 4.06 -10.15
N THR A 40 -9.51 4.30 -11.05
CA THR A 40 -10.33 5.51 -11.05
C THR A 40 -11.09 5.68 -9.73
N LEU A 41 -11.63 4.60 -9.16
CA LEU A 41 -12.33 4.67 -7.88
C LEU A 41 -11.41 5.10 -6.73
N VAL A 42 -10.19 4.55 -6.69
CA VAL A 42 -9.20 4.89 -5.66
C VAL A 42 -8.72 6.33 -5.82
N GLN A 43 -8.40 6.76 -7.05
CA GLN A 43 -7.94 8.12 -7.34
C GLN A 43 -9.00 9.20 -7.08
N ASN A 44 -10.29 8.90 -7.27
CA ASN A 44 -11.38 9.82 -6.92
C ASN A 44 -11.49 10.15 -5.41
N LYS A 45 -10.76 9.41 -4.58
CA LYS A 45 -10.70 9.54 -3.12
C LYS A 45 -9.25 9.53 -2.63
N GLN A 46 -8.34 10.02 -3.46
CA GLN A 46 -6.93 10.14 -3.14
C GLN A 46 -6.74 11.00 -1.89
N PHE A 47 -5.75 10.64 -1.10
CA PHE A 47 -5.36 11.34 0.10
C PHE A 47 -4.24 12.32 -0.23
N PHE A 48 -4.47 13.60 0.06
CA PHE A 48 -3.54 14.69 -0.24
C PHE A 48 -2.79 15.16 1.02
N GLY A 49 -3.16 14.65 2.20
CA GLY A 49 -2.52 15.03 3.46
C GLY A 49 -2.87 16.44 3.91
N HIS A 50 -4.00 16.99 3.46
CA HIS A 50 -4.47 18.30 3.90
C HIS A 50 -4.93 18.26 5.37
N ASP A 51 -4.78 19.37 6.09
CA ASP A 51 -5.20 19.49 7.51
C ASP A 51 -6.68 19.17 7.77
N LYS A 52 -7.52 19.23 6.73
CA LYS A 52 -8.96 18.97 6.79
C LYS A 52 -9.33 17.51 6.52
N GLU A 53 -8.38 16.71 6.04
CA GLU A 53 -8.59 15.30 5.71
C GLU A 53 -8.39 14.44 6.96
N ASP A 54 -9.26 13.46 7.16
CA ASP A 54 -9.13 12.48 8.24
C ASP A 54 -8.37 11.24 7.71
N PRO A 55 -7.11 11.02 8.13
CA PRO A 55 -6.33 9.88 7.67
C PRO A 55 -7.00 8.54 8.00
N HIS A 56 -7.70 8.45 9.14
CA HIS A 56 -8.38 7.23 9.55
C HIS A 56 -9.60 6.94 8.69
N ALA A 57 -10.38 7.97 8.32
CA ALA A 57 -11.49 7.81 7.38
C ALA A 57 -11.00 7.34 6.00
N HIS A 58 -9.88 7.88 5.51
CA HIS A 58 -9.32 7.47 4.23
C HIS A 58 -8.80 6.02 4.27
N VAL A 59 -8.10 5.61 5.33
CA VAL A 59 -7.68 4.21 5.50
C VAL A 59 -8.88 3.26 5.57
N ARG A 60 -9.95 3.67 6.27
CA ARG A 60 -11.21 2.91 6.34
C ARG A 60 -11.85 2.75 4.97
N TYR A 61 -11.81 3.78 4.13
CA TYR A 61 -12.32 3.73 2.77
C TYR A 61 -11.54 2.73 1.90
N LEU A 62 -10.20 2.78 1.94
CA LEU A 62 -9.35 1.83 1.21
C LEU A 62 -9.59 0.38 1.68
N ASN A 63 -9.70 0.16 2.99
CA ASN A 63 -10.05 -1.14 3.56
C ASN A 63 -11.42 -1.64 3.08
N LYS A 64 -12.40 -0.75 2.95
CA LYS A 64 -13.73 -1.10 2.44
C LYS A 64 -13.67 -1.53 0.98
N ILE A 65 -13.00 -0.78 0.10
CA ILE A 65 -12.82 -1.16 -1.31
C ILE A 65 -12.13 -2.53 -1.40
N THR A 66 -10.99 -2.66 -0.73
CA THR A 66 -10.19 -3.89 -0.85
C THR A 66 -10.90 -5.10 -0.26
N SER A 67 -11.76 -4.94 0.75
CA SER A 67 -12.57 -6.04 1.30
C SER A 67 -13.60 -6.62 0.32
N THR A 68 -14.02 -5.88 -0.72
CA THR A 68 -14.96 -6.40 -1.74
C THR A 68 -14.26 -7.16 -2.85
N LEU A 69 -12.94 -7.00 -2.97
CA LEU A 69 -12.13 -7.64 -3.98
C LEU A 69 -11.81 -9.08 -3.57
N LYS A 70 -12.34 -10.04 -4.32
CA LYS A 70 -12.12 -11.48 -4.11
C LYS A 70 -11.18 -12.02 -5.17
N PHE A 71 -9.95 -12.29 -4.78
CA PHE A 71 -8.95 -12.96 -5.61
C PHE A 71 -8.50 -14.22 -4.87
N SER A 72 -8.77 -15.40 -5.44
CA SER A 72 -8.55 -16.69 -4.76
C SER A 72 -7.10 -16.93 -4.35
N ASN A 73 -6.15 -16.35 -5.08
CA ASN A 73 -4.72 -16.60 -4.92
C ASN A 73 -3.94 -15.34 -4.53
N VAL A 74 -4.62 -14.24 -4.22
CA VAL A 74 -3.96 -12.97 -3.88
C VAL A 74 -4.44 -12.52 -2.50
N PRO A 75 -3.55 -12.46 -1.51
CA PRO A 75 -3.87 -11.94 -0.19
C PRO A 75 -4.44 -10.53 -0.27
N ASN A 76 -5.42 -10.23 0.59
CA ASN A 76 -6.02 -8.90 0.63
C ASN A 76 -5.00 -7.79 0.93
N THR A 77 -3.98 -8.12 1.73
CA THR A 77 -2.82 -7.26 2.02
C THR A 77 -2.05 -6.91 0.75
N SER A 78 -1.77 -7.88 -0.14
CA SER A 78 -1.13 -7.61 -1.43
C SER A 78 -1.95 -6.66 -2.31
N ILE A 79 -3.28 -6.81 -2.32
CA ILE A 79 -4.17 -5.91 -3.06
C ILE A 79 -4.10 -4.48 -2.51
N LYS A 80 -4.16 -4.34 -1.17
CA LYS A 80 -4.04 -3.04 -0.49
C LYS A 80 -2.72 -2.35 -0.82
N LEU A 81 -1.61 -3.08 -0.75
CA LEU A 81 -0.28 -2.55 -1.04
C LEU A 81 -0.14 -2.16 -2.51
N THR A 82 -0.74 -2.92 -3.43
CA THR A 82 -0.71 -2.58 -4.87
C THR A 82 -1.53 -1.32 -5.17
N LEU A 83 -2.63 -1.09 -4.45
CA LEU A 83 -3.46 0.11 -4.60
C LEU A 83 -2.93 1.35 -3.88
N PHE A 84 -2.05 1.17 -2.89
CA PHE A 84 -1.55 2.26 -2.05
C PHE A 84 -0.91 3.42 -2.85
N PRO A 85 -0.08 3.20 -3.89
CA PRO A 85 0.49 4.28 -4.68
C PRO A 85 -0.53 5.11 -5.46
N PHE A 86 -1.72 4.55 -5.75
CA PHE A 86 -2.79 5.25 -6.44
C PHE A 86 -3.74 5.99 -5.48
N TRP A 87 -3.58 5.74 -4.18
CA TRP A 87 -4.39 6.32 -3.12
C TRP A 87 -3.70 7.52 -2.45
N LEU A 88 -2.38 7.69 -2.62
CA LEU A 88 -1.58 8.78 -2.07
C LEU A 88 -1.08 9.69 -3.20
N GLU A 89 -1.19 11.02 -3.04
CA GLU A 89 -0.52 12.03 -3.91
C GLU A 89 0.91 12.33 -3.42
#